data_AF-A0A641AH58-F1
#
_entry.id   AF-A0A641AH58-F1
#
_cell.length_a   1.000
_cell.length_b   1.000
_cell.length_c   1.000
_cell.angle_alpha   90.00
_cell.angle_beta   90.00
_cell.angle_gamma   90.00
#
_symmetry.space_group_name_H-M   'P 1'
#
loop_
_entity.id
_entity.type
_entity.pdbx_description
1 polymer ?
#
loop_
_entity_poly.entity_id
_entity_poly.type
_entity_poly.pdbx_seq_one_letter_code
_entity_poly.pdbx_strand_id
1 'polypeptide(L)'
;MGPPRPGTRWLAAAAVLGLAHALVSLLWLFGSPWLLDTVGGQLERWGREGGAVVRLALLCVVLAKVTAVGALWLAVQRRGRFERLVAGVAGAVLTVYGGVLTIAGIAIVCFGAADISRSSDPRALRWHAFFWDPWFLLWGACTLAALRASRRR
;
A
#
# COMPACT_ATOMS: atom_id res chain seq x y z
N MET A 1 -10.71 -26.05 18.30
CA MET A 1 -10.04 -25.24 17.26
C MET A 1 -8.55 -25.25 17.56
N GLY A 2 -7.70 -25.83 16.70
CA GLY A 2 -6.25 -25.84 16.95
C GLY A 2 -5.66 -24.43 16.94
N PRO A 3 -4.50 -24.20 17.60
CA PRO A 3 -3.88 -22.88 17.62
C PRO A 3 -3.61 -22.39 16.19
N PRO A 4 -3.83 -21.09 15.90
CA PRO A 4 -3.60 -20.54 14.58
C PRO A 4 -2.16 -20.79 14.15
N ARG A 5 -2.02 -21.24 12.91
CA ARG A 5 -0.74 -21.55 12.29
C ARG A 5 0.22 -20.35 12.42
N PRO A 6 1.48 -20.53 12.90
CA PRO A 6 2.47 -19.44 12.88
C PRO A 6 2.58 -18.84 11.47
N GLY A 7 2.42 -17.51 11.39
CA GLY A 7 2.35 -16.72 10.15
C GLY A 7 0.94 -16.27 9.74
N THR A 8 -0.13 -16.94 10.19
CA THR A 8 -1.51 -16.63 9.75
C THR A 8 -1.97 -15.23 10.15
N ARG A 9 -1.62 -14.76 11.36
CA ARG A 9 -1.95 -13.39 11.80
C ARG A 9 -1.32 -12.31 10.93
N TRP A 10 -0.06 -12.50 10.52
CA TRP A 10 0.66 -11.56 9.65
C TRP A 10 0.12 -11.59 8.23
N LEU A 11 -0.25 -12.78 7.74
CA LEU A 11 -0.88 -12.93 6.45
C LEU A 11 -2.26 -12.26 6.42
N ALA A 12 -3.07 -12.45 7.46
CA ALA A 12 -4.37 -11.80 7.59
C ALA A 12 -4.23 -10.28 7.66
N ALA A 13 -3.29 -9.77 8.46
CA ALA A 13 -3.00 -8.33 8.53
C ALA A 13 -2.57 -7.76 7.17
N ALA A 14 -1.66 -8.44 6.46
CA ALA A 14 -1.23 -8.02 5.12
C ALA A 14 -2.41 -8.03 4.12
N ALA A 15 -3.28 -9.05 4.18
CA ALA A 15 -4.45 -9.14 3.32
C ALA A 15 -5.45 -8.00 3.60
N VAL A 16 -5.75 -7.74 4.88
CA VAL A 16 -6.65 -6.64 5.28
C VAL A 16 -6.08 -5.30 4.83
N LEU A 17 -4.79 -5.04 5.06
CA LEU A 17 -4.14 -3.80 4.62
C LEU A 17 -4.20 -3.63 3.10
N GLY A 18 -3.82 -4.67 2.33
CA GLY A 18 -3.86 -4.61 0.87
C GLY A 18 -5.27 -4.43 0.30
N LEU A 19 -6.25 -5.16 0.85
CA LEU A 19 -7.65 -5.09 0.39
C LEU A 19 -8.32 -3.77 0.79
N ALA A 20 -8.11 -3.28 2.00
CA ALA A 20 -8.65 -1.98 2.40
C ALA A 20 -8.02 -0.85 1.57
N HIS A 21 -6.74 -0.92 1.21
CA HIS A 21 -6.15 0.03 0.27
C HIS A 21 -6.74 -0.10 -1.14
N ALA A 22 -6.98 -1.33 -1.61
CA ALA A 22 -7.63 -1.59 -2.90
C ALA A 22 -9.06 -1.04 -2.93
N LEU A 23 -9.80 -1.15 -1.81
CA LEU A 23 -11.15 -0.62 -1.67
C LEU A 23 -11.19 0.90 -1.85
N VAL A 24 -10.24 1.64 -1.29
CA VAL A 24 -10.19 3.10 -1.51
C VAL A 24 -9.99 3.42 -2.99
N SER A 25 -9.09 2.70 -3.68
CA SER A 25 -8.89 2.85 -5.13
C SER A 25 -10.12 2.43 -5.95
N LEU A 26 -10.88 1.44 -5.48
CA LEU A 26 -12.13 1.01 -6.09
C LEU A 26 -13.23 2.05 -5.93
N LEU A 27 -13.31 2.71 -4.77
CA LEU A 27 -14.23 3.83 -4.56
C LEU A 27 -13.92 4.97 -5.54
N TRP A 28 -12.64 5.30 -5.74
CA TRP A 28 -12.22 6.29 -6.74
C TRP A 28 -12.55 5.84 -8.17
N LEU A 29 -12.43 4.55 -8.48
CA LEU A 29 -12.81 4.02 -9.79
C LEU A 29 -14.29 4.28 -10.11
N PHE A 30 -15.16 4.16 -9.11
CA PHE A 30 -16.59 4.48 -9.20
C PHE A 30 -16.91 5.97 -9.08
N GLY A 31 -15.89 6.84 -9.09
CA GLY A 31 -16.05 8.29 -9.04
C GLY A 31 -16.30 8.88 -7.65
N SER A 32 -16.06 8.11 -6.59
CA SER A 32 -16.17 8.65 -5.22
C SER A 32 -15.05 9.66 -4.95
N PRO A 33 -15.35 10.87 -4.45
CA PRO A 33 -14.33 11.83 -4.05
C PRO A 33 -13.73 11.53 -2.66
N TRP A 34 -14.14 10.44 -2.01
CA TRP A 34 -13.75 10.12 -0.64
C TRP A 34 -12.22 10.03 -0.49
N LEU A 35 -11.63 10.80 0.44
CA LEU A 35 -10.19 10.94 0.65
C LEU A 35 -9.37 11.44 -0.57
N LEU A 36 -9.99 11.79 -1.69
CA LEU A 36 -9.27 12.20 -2.90
C LEU A 36 -8.52 13.53 -2.68
N ASP A 37 -9.11 14.42 -1.90
CA ASP A 37 -8.54 15.69 -1.42
C ASP A 37 -7.33 15.51 -0.50
N THR A 38 -7.09 14.30 -0.01
CA THR A 38 -5.90 13.99 0.81
C THR A 38 -4.71 13.51 -0.02
N VAL A 39 -4.95 13.14 -1.29
CA VAL A 39 -3.89 12.76 -2.23
C VAL A 39 -3.23 14.01 -2.82
N GLY A 40 -4.04 15.03 -3.11
CA GLY A 40 -3.62 16.34 -3.62
C GLY A 40 -3.05 16.32 -5.04
N GLY A 41 -2.75 17.52 -5.55
CA GLY A 41 -1.97 17.71 -6.78
C GLY A 41 -2.65 17.20 -8.05
N GLN A 42 -1.86 16.62 -8.95
CA GLN A 42 -2.36 16.09 -10.24
C GLN A 42 -3.28 14.88 -10.05
N LEU A 43 -3.01 14.02 -9.07
CA LEU A 43 -3.81 12.83 -8.82
C LEU A 43 -5.23 13.18 -8.35
N GLU A 44 -5.36 14.20 -7.50
CA GLU A 44 -6.68 14.72 -7.13
C GLU A 44 -7.42 15.28 -8.34
N ARG A 45 -6.76 16.12 -9.16
CA ARG A 45 -7.38 16.71 -10.36
C ARG A 45 -7.87 15.63 -11.33
N TRP A 46 -7.02 14.66 -11.67
CA TRP A 46 -7.38 13.54 -12.53
C TRP A 46 -8.52 12.70 -11.94
N GLY A 47 -8.53 12.48 -10.62
CA GLY A 47 -9.62 11.79 -9.95
C GLY A 47 -10.96 12.54 -10.01
N ARG A 48 -10.94 13.88 -9.95
CA ARG A 48 -12.14 14.73 -10.06
C ARG A 48 -12.63 14.88 -11.50
N GLU A 49 -11.72 15.12 -12.43
CA GLU A 49 -12.02 15.22 -13.86
C GLU A 49 -12.50 13.87 -14.42
N GLY A 50 -11.95 12.77 -13.89
CA GLY A 50 -12.28 11.41 -14.28
C GLY A 50 -11.84 11.10 -15.71
N GLY A 51 -12.72 10.45 -16.47
CA GLY A 51 -12.44 10.03 -17.85
C GLY A 51 -12.05 8.56 -18.00
N ALA A 52 -12.11 8.05 -19.23
CA ALA A 52 -11.88 6.64 -19.52
C ALA A 52 -10.46 6.18 -19.18
N VAL A 53 -9.46 7.03 -19.44
CA VAL A 53 -8.05 6.73 -19.15
C VAL A 53 -7.80 6.62 -17.64
N VAL A 54 -8.30 7.56 -16.84
CA VAL A 54 -8.15 7.54 -15.37
C VAL A 54 -8.86 6.32 -14.78
N ARG A 55 -10.08 6.01 -15.25
CA ARG A 55 -10.81 4.81 -14.81
C ARG A 55 -10.07 3.53 -15.19
N LEU A 56 -9.52 3.42 -16.39
CA LEU A 56 -8.72 2.25 -16.79
C LEU A 56 -7.46 2.11 -15.91
N ALA A 57 -6.76 3.22 -15.64
CA ALA A 57 -5.60 3.23 -14.76
C ALA A 57 -5.96 2.78 -13.33
N LEU A 58 -7.05 3.29 -12.76
CA LEU A 58 -7.55 2.89 -11.45
C LEU A 58 -7.96 1.40 -11.42
N LEU A 59 -8.61 0.91 -12.48
CA LEU A 59 -8.92 -0.52 -12.61
C LEU A 59 -7.64 -1.37 -12.58
N CYS A 60 -6.63 -1.00 -13.36
CA CYS A 60 -5.33 -1.67 -13.34
C CYS A 60 -4.70 -1.66 -11.94
N VAL A 61 -4.77 -0.53 -11.22
CA VAL A 61 -4.27 -0.40 -9.84
C VAL A 61 -5.02 -1.32 -8.87
N VAL A 62 -6.36 -1.38 -8.96
CA VAL A 62 -7.17 -2.28 -8.13
C VAL A 62 -6.82 -3.73 -8.41
N LEU A 63 -6.78 -4.13 -9.68
CA LEU A 63 -6.43 -5.50 -10.09
C LEU A 63 -5.03 -5.87 -9.63
N ALA A 64 -4.04 -4.97 -9.75
CA ALA A 64 -2.69 -5.21 -9.26
C ALA A 64 -2.66 -5.43 -7.74
N LYS A 65 -3.38 -4.61 -6.96
CA LYS A 65 -3.45 -4.76 -5.49
C LYS A 65 -4.10 -6.08 -5.08
N VAL A 66 -5.25 -6.41 -5.67
CA VAL A 66 -5.97 -7.67 -5.37
C VAL A 66 -5.13 -8.88 -5.76
N THR A 67 -4.49 -8.83 -6.92
CA THR A 67 -3.59 -9.89 -7.40
C THR A 67 -2.38 -10.05 -6.47
N ALA A 68 -1.79 -8.95 -5.99
CA ALA A 68 -0.69 -8.99 -5.03
C ALA A 68 -1.10 -9.66 -3.71
N VAL A 69 -2.29 -9.36 -3.19
CA VAL A 69 -2.83 -10.03 -1.99
C VAL A 69 -3.03 -11.53 -2.24
N GLY A 70 -3.63 -11.91 -3.37
CA GLY A 70 -3.83 -13.31 -3.74
C GLY A 70 -2.51 -14.08 -3.94
N ALA A 71 -1.54 -13.47 -4.61
CA ALA A 71 -0.22 -14.04 -4.83
C ALA A 71 0.53 -14.25 -3.51
N LEU A 72 0.45 -13.30 -2.58
CA LEU A 72 1.01 -13.45 -1.24
C LEU A 72 0.37 -14.61 -0.48
N TRP A 73 -0.97 -14.69 -0.52
CA TRP A 73 -1.70 -15.79 0.12
C TRP A 73 -1.23 -17.14 -0.40
N LEU A 74 -1.12 -17.28 -1.72
CA LEU A 74 -0.59 -18.48 -2.34
C LEU A 74 0.87 -18.73 -1.97
N ALA A 75 1.73 -17.71 -1.94
CA ALA A 75 3.15 -17.84 -1.61
C ALA A 75 3.42 -18.28 -0.17
N VAL A 76 2.53 -17.96 0.77
CA VAL A 76 2.64 -18.44 2.16
C VAL A 76 2.10 -19.87 2.31
N GLN A 77 1.07 -20.23 1.55
CA GLN A 77 0.43 -21.55 1.61
C GLN A 77 1.21 -22.61 0.81
N ARG A 78 1.79 -22.22 -0.33
CA ARG A 78 2.60 -23.06 -1.20
C ARG A 78 4.07 -22.98 -0.80
N ARG A 79 4.80 -24.09 -0.91
CA ARG A 79 6.25 -24.17 -0.61
C ARG A 79 7.15 -23.84 -1.82
N GLY A 80 6.59 -23.33 -2.91
CA GLY A 80 7.34 -23.01 -4.12
C GLY A 80 8.34 -21.88 -3.91
N ARG A 81 9.55 -22.03 -4.45
CA ARG A 81 10.65 -21.06 -4.27
C ARG A 81 10.39 -19.76 -5.02
N PHE A 82 9.78 -19.85 -6.21
CA PHE A 82 9.53 -18.70 -7.08
C PHE A 82 8.47 -17.76 -6.49
N GLU A 83 7.33 -18.31 -6.06
CA GLU A 83 6.22 -17.54 -5.48
C GLU A 83 6.68 -16.82 -4.21
N ARG A 84 7.51 -17.49 -3.40
CA ARG A 84 8.10 -16.90 -2.19
C ARG A 84 9.14 -15.82 -2.50
N LEU A 85 9.90 -15.97 -3.59
CA LEU A 85 10.82 -14.94 -4.05
C LEU A 85 10.05 -13.70 -4.50
N VAL A 86 9.06 -13.88 -5.38
CA VAL A 86 8.22 -12.78 -5.89
C VAL A 86 7.52 -12.05 -4.73
N ALA A 87 6.88 -12.80 -3.81
CA ALA A 87 6.23 -12.21 -2.64
C ALA A 87 7.24 -11.50 -1.70
N GLY A 88 8.45 -12.06 -1.59
CA GLY A 88 9.53 -11.46 -0.80
C GLY A 88 10.04 -10.14 -1.39
N VAL A 89 10.26 -10.11 -2.72
CA VAL A 89 10.66 -8.90 -3.45
C VAL A 89 9.56 -7.85 -3.36
N ALA A 90 8.30 -8.22 -3.63
CA ALA A 90 7.17 -7.30 -3.51
C ALA A 90 7.06 -6.72 -2.10
N GLY A 91 7.10 -7.56 -1.06
CA GLY A 91 7.08 -7.10 0.33
C GLY A 91 8.25 -6.18 0.68
N ALA A 92 9.45 -6.46 0.18
CA ALA A 92 10.63 -5.63 0.39
C ALA A 92 10.49 -4.27 -0.31
N VAL A 93 10.05 -4.25 -1.57
CA VAL A 93 9.80 -3.02 -2.33
C VAL A 93 8.76 -2.18 -1.62
N LEU A 94 7.62 -2.74 -1.19
CA LEU A 94 6.59 -2.00 -0.45
C LEU A 94 7.13 -1.42 0.87
N THR A 95 7.91 -2.21 1.61
CA THR A 95 8.48 -1.79 2.90
C THR A 95 9.46 -0.63 2.69
N VAL A 96 10.37 -0.75 1.73
CA VAL A 96 11.37 0.28 1.45
C VAL A 96 10.70 1.53 0.88
N TYR A 97 9.81 1.36 -0.09
CA TYR A 97 9.08 2.47 -0.71
C TYR A 97 8.25 3.25 0.32
N GLY A 98 7.37 2.56 1.06
CA GLY A 98 6.55 3.18 2.10
C GLY A 98 7.40 3.78 3.23
N GLY A 99 8.48 3.11 3.62
CA GLY A 99 9.40 3.60 4.65
C GLY A 99 10.13 4.88 4.24
N VAL A 100 10.70 4.92 3.04
CA VAL A 100 11.38 6.12 2.51
C VAL A 100 10.41 7.28 2.41
N LEU A 101 9.22 7.07 1.84
CA LEU A 101 8.21 8.11 1.70
C LEU A 101 7.69 8.61 3.05
N THR A 102 7.42 7.70 3.98
CA THR A 102 7.01 8.05 5.36
C THR A 102 8.07 8.91 6.06
N ILE A 103 9.34 8.48 6.03
CA ILE A 103 10.43 9.20 6.70
C ILE A 103 10.63 10.57 6.05
N ALA A 104 10.64 10.64 4.72
CA ALA A 104 10.76 11.90 3.99
C ALA A 104 9.57 12.85 4.30
N GLY A 105 8.34 12.33 4.27
CA GLY A 105 7.14 13.10 4.59
C GLY A 105 7.15 13.63 6.02
N ILE A 106 7.47 12.80 7.00
CA ILE A 106 7.62 13.23 8.41
C ILE A 106 8.75 14.26 8.53
N ALA A 107 9.88 14.07 7.84
CA ALA A 107 10.99 15.01 7.90
C ALA A 107 10.60 16.40 7.39
N ILE A 108 9.86 16.45 6.28
CA ILE A 108 9.35 17.70 5.71
C ILE A 108 8.32 18.33 6.66
N VAL A 109 7.34 17.56 7.14
CA VAL A 109 6.22 18.08 7.94
C VAL A 109 6.65 18.54 9.33
N CYS A 110 7.51 17.77 10.01
CA CYS A 110 7.88 18.01 11.41
C CYS A 110 9.14 18.86 11.58
N PHE A 111 10.10 18.75 10.67
CA PHE A 111 11.40 19.42 10.80
C PHE A 111 11.64 20.51 9.74
N GLY A 112 10.67 20.75 8.85
CA GLY A 112 10.82 21.75 7.79
C GLY A 112 11.99 21.44 6.85
N ALA A 113 12.36 20.15 6.71
CA ALA A 113 13.60 19.72 6.06
C ALA A 113 13.66 20.02 4.56
N ALA A 114 12.62 20.60 3.95
CA ALA A 114 12.63 21.04 2.57
C ALA A 114 11.77 22.30 2.34
N ASP A 115 12.33 23.26 1.61
CA ASP A 115 11.68 24.49 1.08
C ASP A 115 10.62 24.19 -0.02
N ILE A 116 10.17 22.95 -0.13
CA ILE A 116 9.18 22.44 -1.10
C ILE A 116 7.74 22.91 -0.76
N SER A 117 7.57 23.51 0.43
CA SER A 117 6.29 23.97 0.99
C SER A 117 5.60 25.09 0.21
N ARG A 118 6.28 25.82 -0.69
CA ARG A 118 5.64 26.92 -1.44
C ARG A 118 4.71 26.46 -2.57
N SER A 119 4.84 25.23 -3.06
CA SER A 119 4.02 24.73 -4.19
C SER A 119 3.20 23.47 -3.87
N SER A 120 3.41 22.85 -2.72
CA SER A 120 2.78 21.59 -2.34
C SER A 120 1.68 21.80 -1.32
N ASP A 121 0.50 21.21 -1.54
CA ASP A 121 -0.62 21.27 -0.60
C ASP A 121 -0.20 20.70 0.78
N PRO A 122 -0.14 21.54 1.84
CA PRO A 122 0.27 21.11 3.18
C PRO A 122 -0.61 19.99 3.75
N ARG A 123 -1.89 19.93 3.34
CA ARG A 123 -2.81 18.88 3.78
C ARG A 123 -2.43 17.55 3.15
N ALA A 124 -2.24 17.51 1.83
CA ALA A 124 -1.82 16.30 1.13
C ALA A 124 -0.50 15.74 1.71
N LEU A 125 0.48 16.61 1.96
CA LEU A 125 1.76 16.20 2.58
C LEU A 125 1.58 15.51 3.93
N ARG A 126 0.72 16.04 4.82
CA ARG A 126 0.44 15.43 6.13
C ARG A 126 -0.23 14.07 5.99
N TRP A 127 -1.18 13.94 5.06
CA TRP A 127 -1.87 12.69 4.82
C TRP A 127 -0.95 11.63 4.20
N HIS A 128 -0.04 12.02 3.31
CA HIS A 128 1.00 11.11 2.81
C HIS A 128 1.92 10.63 3.93
N ALA A 129 2.48 11.57 4.70
CA ALA A 129 3.43 11.28 5.77
C ALA A 129 2.87 10.36 6.87
N PHE A 130 1.60 10.55 7.27
CA PHE A 130 1.03 9.85 8.44
C PHE A 130 0.03 8.76 8.11
N PHE A 131 -0.48 8.69 6.87
CA PHE A 131 -1.55 7.74 6.53
C PHE A 131 -1.21 6.92 5.29
N TRP A 132 -1.00 7.55 4.13
CA TRP A 132 -0.84 6.82 2.86
C TRP A 132 0.48 6.05 2.78
N ASP A 133 1.60 6.71 3.05
CA ASP A 133 2.93 6.08 2.93
C ASP A 133 3.18 5.03 4.02
N PRO A 134 2.81 5.27 5.30
CA PRO A 134 2.89 4.26 6.34
C PRO A 134 2.05 3.02 6.04
N TRP A 135 0.95 3.15 5.29
CA TRP A 135 0.12 2.02 4.91
C TRP A 135 0.92 1.02 4.06
N PHE A 136 1.65 1.50 3.04
CA PHE A 136 2.51 0.63 2.21
C PHE A 136 3.61 -0.03 3.04
N LEU A 137 4.21 0.72 3.96
CA LEU A 137 5.21 0.19 4.88
C LEU A 137 4.63 -0.96 5.73
N LEU A 138 3.48 -0.76 6.35
CA LEU A 138 2.82 -1.77 7.18
C LEU A 138 2.42 -3.00 6.38
N TRP A 139 1.90 -2.80 5.16
CA TRP A 139 1.52 -3.90 4.28
C TRP A 139 2.74 -4.73 3.87
N GLY A 140 3.84 -4.08 3.45
CA GLY A 140 5.10 -4.73 3.12
C GLY A 140 5.72 -5.46 4.33
N ALA A 141 5.74 -4.83 5.50
CA ALA A 141 6.29 -5.41 6.71
C ALA A 141 5.52 -6.66 7.16
N CYS A 142 4.18 -6.61 7.14
CA CYS A 142 3.34 -7.78 7.43
C CYS A 142 3.57 -8.91 6.44
N THR A 143 3.75 -8.57 5.16
CA THR A 143 4.08 -9.52 4.09
C THR A 143 5.38 -10.26 4.37
N LEU A 144 6.46 -9.52 4.67
CA LEU A 144 7.76 -10.09 5.01
C LEU A 144 7.70 -10.91 6.31
N ALA A 145 6.95 -10.45 7.31
CA ALA A 145 6.75 -11.17 8.56
C ALA A 145 6.02 -12.50 8.35
N ALA A 146 5.00 -12.55 7.49
CA ALA A 146 4.29 -13.77 7.13
C ALA A 146 5.21 -14.77 6.39
N LEU A 147 6.03 -14.28 5.46
CA LEU A 147 7.00 -15.12 4.76
C LEU A 147 8.11 -15.65 5.67
N ARG A 148 8.59 -14.86 6.64
CA ARG A 148 9.59 -15.29 7.63
C ARG A 148 9.01 -16.29 8.62
N ALA A 149 7.81 -16.04 9.14
CA ALA A 149 7.14 -16.94 10.09
C ALA A 149 6.81 -18.30 9.48
N SER A 150 6.51 -18.34 8.17
CA SER A 150 6.28 -19.60 7.44
C SER A 150 7.56 -20.36 7.08
N ARG A 151 8.76 -19.77 7.22
CA ARG A 151 10.06 -20.48 7.07
C ARG A 151 10.52 -21.19 8.34
N ARG A 152 10.07 -20.75 9.53
CA ARG A 152 10.45 -21.35 10.83
C ARG A 152 9.65 -22.64 11.14
N ARG A 153 9.23 -23.34 10.09
CA ARG A 153 8.48 -24.60 10.12
C ARG A 153 9.29 -25.64 9.37
#